data_AF-A0A399WL46-F1
#
_entry.id   AF-A0A399WL46-F1
#
_cell.length_a   1.000
_cell.length_b   1.000
_cell.length_c   1.000
_cell.angle_alpha   90.00
_cell.angle_beta   90.00
_cell.angle_gamma   90.00
#
_symmetry.space_group_name_H-M   'P 1'
#
loop_
_entity.id
_entity.type
_entity.pdbx_description
1 polymer ?
#
loop_
_entity_poly.entity_id
_entity_poly.type
_entity_poly.pdbx_seq_one_letter_code
_entity_poly.pdbx_strand_id
1 'polypeptide(L)'
;MYSFGDREVSECNPNELGEKILAIWNERVAAVRKFFKHVRTIVLVKSNDLLELAVFEFDTTIYPADQFMWKWNERNNLEGYEKPSNLHKFTWQPHGSQFTIIENVPKDRLALRIKQPPKLDSNAILKALKFNSSWIEILK
;
A
#
# COMPACT_ATOMS: atom_id res chain seq x y z
N MET A 1 20.52 -13.69 -2.34
CA MET A 1 20.28 -14.47 -3.56
C MET A 1 19.07 -13.87 -4.26
N TYR A 2 19.29 -12.95 -5.21
CA TYR A 2 18.23 -12.55 -6.14
C TYR A 2 18.17 -13.61 -7.26
N SER A 3 16.99 -13.83 -7.85
CA SER A 3 16.71 -14.91 -8.82
C SER A 3 17.56 -14.91 -10.10
N PHE A 4 18.50 -13.99 -10.26
CA PHE A 4 19.45 -13.91 -11.37
C PHE A 4 20.79 -13.42 -10.83
N GLY A 5 21.63 -14.34 -10.36
CA GLY A 5 22.94 -14.02 -9.78
C GLY A 5 23.78 -13.04 -10.62
N ASP A 6 24.49 -12.17 -9.91
CA ASP A 6 25.62 -11.34 -10.35
C ASP A 6 25.33 -10.18 -11.32
N ARG A 7 24.98 -9.02 -10.72
CA ARG A 7 25.40 -7.63 -11.00
C ARG A 7 24.75 -6.70 -9.97
N GLU A 8 25.39 -5.57 -9.61
CA GLU A 8 24.66 -4.55 -8.84
C GLU A 8 23.46 -4.10 -9.69
N VAL A 9 22.24 -4.16 -9.14
CA VAL A 9 21.01 -3.92 -9.91
C VAL A 9 21.02 -2.51 -10.56
N SER A 10 21.75 -1.57 -9.96
CA SER A 10 22.04 -0.22 -10.46
C SER A 10 22.81 -0.17 -11.78
N GLU A 11 23.52 -1.23 -12.17
CA GLU A 11 24.26 -1.31 -13.45
C GLU A 11 23.38 -1.69 -14.63
N CYS A 12 22.15 -2.15 -14.38
CA CYS A 12 21.19 -2.44 -15.45
C CYS A 12 20.64 -1.16 -16.08
N ASN A 13 20.32 -1.22 -17.38
CA ASN A 13 19.60 -0.15 -18.07
C ASN A 13 18.28 0.12 -17.32
N PRO A 14 18.08 1.35 -16.79
CA PRO A 14 16.90 1.70 -16.00
C PRO A 14 15.59 1.39 -16.72
N ASN A 15 15.52 1.64 -18.03
CA ASN A 15 14.29 1.46 -18.81
C ASN A 15 13.99 -0.03 -19.02
N GLU A 16 14.99 -0.84 -19.34
CA GLU A 16 14.80 -2.30 -19.48
C GLU A 16 14.35 -2.95 -18.16
N LEU A 17 14.88 -2.49 -17.03
CA LEU A 17 14.46 -2.97 -15.71
C LEU A 17 13.04 -2.47 -15.37
N GLY A 18 12.75 -1.21 -15.64
CA GLY A 18 11.42 -0.61 -15.46
C GLY A 18 10.34 -1.32 -16.27
N GLU A 19 10.64 -1.68 -17.52
CA GLU A 19 9.76 -2.49 -18.38
C GLU A 19 9.44 -3.84 -17.75
N LYS A 20 10.43 -4.55 -17.21
CA LYS A 20 10.23 -5.83 -16.51
C LYS A 20 9.36 -5.68 -15.26
N ILE A 21 9.56 -4.61 -14.49
CA ILE A 21 8.76 -4.32 -13.29
C ILE A 21 7.30 -4.08 -13.68
N LEU A 22 7.04 -3.25 -14.70
CA LEU A 22 5.67 -3.01 -15.18
C LEU A 22 5.06 -4.26 -15.80
N ALA A 23 5.83 -5.09 -16.50
CA ALA A 23 5.34 -6.35 -17.04
C ALA A 23 4.80 -7.28 -15.93
N ILE A 24 5.51 -7.39 -14.80
CA ILE A 24 5.05 -8.18 -13.64
C ILE A 24 3.73 -7.61 -13.08
N TRP A 25 3.64 -6.29 -12.91
CA TRP A 25 2.40 -5.65 -12.46
C TRP A 25 1.25 -5.90 -13.44
N ASN A 26 1.48 -5.66 -14.73
CA ASN A 26 0.49 -5.76 -15.78
C ASN A 26 -0.05 -7.19 -15.92
N GLU A 27 0.82 -8.21 -15.82
CA GLU A 27 0.42 -9.62 -15.80
C GLU A 27 -0.49 -9.93 -14.60
N ARG A 28 -0.18 -9.40 -13.41
CA ARG A 28 -1.05 -9.57 -12.22
C ARG A 28 -2.42 -8.92 -12.44
N VAL A 29 -2.46 -7.72 -12.98
CA VAL A 29 -3.73 -7.03 -13.29
C VAL A 29 -4.52 -7.80 -14.35
N ALA A 30 -3.86 -8.25 -15.42
CA ALA A 30 -4.50 -9.04 -16.47
C ALA A 30 -5.06 -10.36 -15.95
N ALA A 31 -4.31 -11.07 -15.09
CA ALA A 31 -4.75 -12.32 -14.48
C ALA A 31 -6.04 -12.16 -13.67
N VAL A 32 -6.15 -11.09 -12.86
CA VAL A 32 -7.37 -10.81 -12.10
C VAL A 32 -8.53 -10.40 -13.02
N ARG A 33 -8.25 -9.58 -14.04
CA ARG A 33 -9.25 -9.10 -14.99
C ARG A 33 -9.88 -10.21 -15.85
N LYS A 34 -9.21 -11.35 -16.00
CA LYS A 34 -9.79 -12.55 -16.63
C LYS A 34 -11.04 -13.04 -15.89
N PHE A 35 -11.10 -12.86 -14.58
CA PHE A 35 -12.22 -13.29 -13.73
C PHE A 35 -13.15 -12.13 -13.37
N PHE A 36 -12.61 -10.92 -13.24
CA PHE A 36 -13.36 -9.74 -12.81
C PHE A 36 -13.19 -8.58 -13.78
N LYS A 37 -14.23 -8.27 -14.56
CA LYS A 37 -14.18 -7.22 -15.59
C LYS A 37 -13.81 -5.84 -15.04
N HIS A 38 -14.23 -5.54 -13.81
CA HIS A 38 -13.99 -4.27 -13.12
C HIS A 38 -13.21 -4.53 -11.84
N VAL A 39 -11.99 -4.00 -11.77
CA VAL A 39 -11.10 -4.12 -10.60
C VAL A 39 -10.74 -2.71 -10.14
N ARG A 40 -10.94 -2.46 -8.84
CA ARG A 40 -10.70 -1.18 -8.17
C ARG A 40 -9.61 -1.36 -7.12
N THR A 41 -8.73 -0.37 -6.99
CA THR A 41 -7.80 -0.27 -5.87
C THR A 41 -8.38 0.70 -4.86
N ILE A 42 -8.60 0.24 -3.64
CA ILE A 42 -9.06 1.07 -2.52
C ILE A 42 -7.85 1.43 -1.66
N VAL A 43 -7.69 2.71 -1.37
CA VAL A 43 -6.63 3.23 -0.49
C VAL A 43 -7.26 3.79 0.77
N LEU A 44 -6.74 3.34 1.92
CA LEU A 44 -7.11 3.84 3.24
C LEU A 44 -5.91 4.55 3.86
N VAL A 45 -6.02 5.87 4.01
CA VAL A 45 -5.05 6.70 4.74
C VAL A 45 -5.57 6.90 6.16
N LYS A 46 -4.73 6.68 7.16
CA LYS A 46 -5.11 6.71 8.58
C LYS A 46 -4.23 7.68 9.35
N SER A 47 -4.82 8.44 10.27
CA SER A 47 -4.09 9.18 11.29
C SER A 47 -3.42 8.22 12.28
N ASN A 48 -2.44 8.72 13.03
CA ASN A 48 -1.73 7.92 14.04
C ASN A 48 -2.66 7.45 15.19
N ASP A 49 -3.68 8.22 15.54
CA ASP A 49 -4.67 7.88 16.56
C ASP A 49 -5.83 7.03 16.03
N LEU A 50 -5.85 6.74 14.72
CA LEU A 50 -6.90 6.01 14.01
C LEU A 50 -8.29 6.66 14.07
N LEU A 51 -8.38 7.92 14.51
CA LEU A 51 -9.65 8.64 14.60
C LEU A 51 -10.00 9.38 13.32
N GLU A 52 -9.04 9.60 12.43
CA GLU A 52 -9.26 10.23 11.13
C GLU A 52 -8.82 9.31 10.02
N LEU A 53 -9.71 9.12 9.04
CA LEU A 53 -9.50 8.24 7.92
C LEU A 53 -9.86 8.96 6.63
N ALA A 54 -9.10 8.72 5.57
CA ALA A 54 -9.44 9.09 4.21
C ALA A 54 -9.46 7.85 3.34
N VAL A 55 -10.58 7.61 2.67
CA VAL A 55 -10.79 6.49 1.75
C VAL A 55 -11.07 7.01 0.37
N PHE A 56 -10.37 6.47 -0.61
CA PHE A 56 -10.67 6.69 -2.02
C PHE A 56 -10.33 5.45 -2.83
N GLU A 57 -10.88 5.39 -4.03
CA GLU A 57 -10.62 4.32 -4.95
C GLU A 57 -10.38 4.83 -6.36
N PHE A 58 -9.60 4.06 -7.11
CA PHE A 58 -9.33 4.28 -8.52
C PHE A 58 -9.26 2.95 -9.25
N ASP A 59 -9.29 3.00 -10.58
CA ASP A 59 -9.26 1.78 -11.39
C ASP A 59 -7.90 1.12 -11.28
N THR A 60 -7.89 -0.20 -11.06
CA THR A 60 -6.64 -0.96 -11.14
C THR A 60 -6.31 -1.17 -12.61
N THR A 61 -5.39 -0.38 -13.15
CA THR A 61 -5.04 -0.37 -14.58
C THR A 61 -3.71 -1.03 -14.89
N ILE A 62 -3.55 -1.36 -16.18
CA ILE A 62 -2.29 -1.73 -16.80
C ILE A 62 -1.55 -0.44 -17.19
N TYR A 63 -0.23 -0.44 -17.07
CA TYR A 63 0.63 0.67 -17.42
C TYR A 63 1.51 0.30 -18.62
N PRO A 64 1.26 0.85 -19.82
CA PRO A 64 2.10 0.61 -21.00
C PRO A 64 3.51 1.15 -20.74
N ALA A 65 4.53 0.29 -20.82
CA ALA A 65 5.88 0.66 -20.40
C ALA A 65 6.51 1.75 -21.30
N ASP A 66 6.08 1.80 -22.56
CA ASP A 66 6.49 2.82 -23.54
C ASP A 66 6.02 4.24 -23.18
N GLN A 67 5.10 4.40 -22.22
CA GLN A 67 4.66 5.70 -21.71
C GLN A 67 5.54 6.24 -20.57
N PHE A 68 6.52 5.45 -20.09
CA PHE A 68 7.34 5.81 -18.93
C PHE A 68 8.83 5.83 -19.26
N MET A 69 9.55 6.70 -18.57
CA MET A 69 11.01 6.77 -18.56
C MET A 69 11.50 6.49 -17.14
N TRP A 70 12.56 5.69 -17.03
CA TRP A 70 13.10 5.26 -15.74
C TRP A 70 14.49 5.82 -15.49
N LYS A 71 14.77 6.16 -14.23
CA LYS A 71 16.12 6.59 -13.79
C LYS A 71 16.40 6.14 -12.37
N TRP A 72 17.67 5.90 -12.07
CA TRP A 72 18.15 5.71 -10.70
C TRP A 72 18.21 7.06 -9.98
N ASN A 73 17.80 7.09 -8.71
CA ASN A 73 18.00 8.26 -7.84
C ASN A 73 19.23 8.07 -6.93
N GLU A 74 19.59 9.12 -6.18
CA GLU A 74 20.76 9.14 -5.27
C GLU A 74 20.70 8.07 -4.16
N ARG A 75 19.53 7.49 -3.91
CA ARG A 75 19.29 6.45 -2.91
C ARG A 75 19.24 5.04 -3.50
N ASN A 76 19.68 4.86 -4.76
CA ASN A 76 19.62 3.60 -5.49
C ASN A 76 18.20 3.01 -5.63
N ASN A 77 17.19 3.87 -5.68
CA ASN A 77 15.84 3.48 -6.07
C ASN A 77 15.64 3.76 -7.56
N LEU A 78 14.87 2.89 -8.22
CA LEU A 78 14.48 3.07 -9.60
C LEU A 78 13.16 3.85 -9.65
N GLU A 79 13.17 5.03 -10.24
CA GLU A 79 12.01 5.91 -10.34
C GLU A 79 11.49 5.96 -11.76
N GLY A 80 10.18 5.77 -11.93
CA GLY A 80 9.47 5.81 -13.21
C GLY A 80 8.68 7.10 -13.35
N TYR A 81 8.89 7.81 -14.46
CA TYR A 81 8.30 9.10 -14.79
C TYR A 81 7.45 8.98 -16.04
N GLU A 82 6.24 9.54 -16.01
CA GLU A 82 5.36 9.58 -17.17
C GLU A 82 5.95 10.52 -18.24
N LYS A 83 6.13 10.06 -19.48
CA LYS A 83 6.82 10.84 -20.53
C LYS A 83 6.17 12.20 -20.85
N PRO A 84 4.85 12.33 -21.00
CA PRO A 84 4.23 13.59 -21.38
C PRO A 84 4.29 14.67 -20.29
N SER A 85 4.12 14.27 -19.02
CA SER A 85 4.03 15.21 -17.89
C SER A 85 5.29 15.31 -17.05
N ASN A 86 6.24 14.38 -17.24
CA ASN A 86 7.39 14.17 -16.36
C ASN A 86 6.99 13.97 -14.88
N LEU A 87 5.80 13.44 -14.63
CA LEU A 87 5.32 13.16 -13.29
C LEU A 87 5.93 11.86 -12.77
N HIS A 88 6.53 11.89 -11.57
CA HIS A 88 7.01 10.71 -10.87
C HIS A 88 5.82 9.82 -10.49
N LYS A 89 5.70 8.67 -11.16
CA LYS A 89 4.57 7.75 -11.02
C LYS A 89 4.92 6.49 -10.22
N PHE A 90 6.18 6.04 -10.30
CA PHE A 90 6.59 4.77 -9.71
C PHE A 90 7.91 4.87 -8.97
N THR A 91 8.03 4.15 -7.85
CA THR A 91 9.31 3.90 -7.20
C THR A 91 9.46 2.41 -6.96
N TRP A 92 10.56 1.85 -7.44
CA TRP A 92 10.98 0.49 -7.11
C TRP A 92 12.25 0.49 -6.26
N GLN A 93 12.23 -0.27 -5.18
CA GLN A 93 13.31 -0.35 -4.21
C GLN A 93 13.93 -1.75 -4.27
N PRO A 94 15.18 -1.90 -4.74
CA PRO A 94 15.79 -3.21 -4.94
C PRO A 94 15.82 -4.05 -3.67
N HIS A 95 16.37 -3.51 -2.57
CA HIS A 95 16.62 -4.27 -1.34
C HIS A 95 15.37 -4.88 -0.70
N GLY A 96 14.23 -4.20 -0.80
CA GLY A 96 12.95 -4.67 -0.26
C GLY A 96 12.05 -5.34 -1.30
N SER A 97 12.46 -5.39 -2.58
CA SER A 97 11.59 -5.76 -3.71
C SER A 97 10.25 -5.03 -3.69
N GLN A 98 10.23 -3.79 -3.19
CA GLN A 98 9.02 -3.00 -3.03
C GLN A 98 8.75 -2.19 -4.30
N PHE A 99 7.55 -2.35 -4.86
CA PHE A 99 7.06 -1.54 -5.97
C PHE A 99 5.94 -0.62 -5.49
N THR A 100 6.14 0.69 -5.61
CA THR A 100 5.22 1.73 -5.16
C THR A 100 4.65 2.47 -6.36
N ILE A 101 3.33 2.60 -6.41
CA ILE A 101 2.61 3.45 -7.37
C ILE A 101 2.19 4.72 -6.63
N ILE A 102 2.56 5.88 -7.18
CA ILE A 102 2.28 7.18 -6.58
C ILE A 102 0.95 7.70 -7.11
N GLU A 103 0.03 7.95 -6.18
CA GLU A 103 -1.28 8.52 -6.44
C GLU A 103 -1.54 9.72 -5.57
N ASN A 104 -2.17 10.74 -6.16
CA ASN A 104 -2.65 11.89 -5.40
C ASN A 104 -3.94 11.54 -4.69
N VAL A 105 -4.04 11.96 -3.43
CA VAL A 105 -5.27 11.85 -2.67
C VAL A 105 -6.32 12.80 -3.28
N PRO A 106 -7.45 12.31 -3.79
CA PRO A 106 -8.43 13.14 -4.47
C PRO A 106 -9.13 14.11 -3.50
N LYS A 107 -9.65 15.21 -4.05
CA LYS A 107 -10.36 16.24 -3.26
C LYS A 107 -11.70 15.71 -2.74
N ASP A 108 -12.37 14.87 -3.53
CA ASP A 108 -13.67 14.26 -3.30
C ASP A 108 -13.60 12.88 -2.62
N ARG A 109 -12.51 12.59 -1.92
CA ARG A 109 -12.38 11.37 -1.10
C ARG A 109 -13.42 11.30 0.02
N LEU A 110 -13.72 10.09 0.49
CA LEU A 110 -14.46 9.89 1.72
C LEU A 110 -13.56 10.19 2.93
N ALA A 111 -13.81 11.31 3.60
CA ALA A 111 -13.13 11.67 4.84
C ALA A 111 -14.03 11.33 6.05
N LEU A 112 -13.50 10.55 6.99
CA LEU A 112 -14.21 10.11 8.19
C LEU A 112 -13.48 10.59 9.43
N ARG A 113 -14.24 11.06 10.41
CA ARG A 113 -13.77 11.25 11.78
C ARG A 113 -14.56 10.33 12.70
N ILE A 114 -13.87 9.41 13.35
CA ILE A 114 -14.41 8.48 14.34
C ILE A 114 -14.44 9.19 15.69
N LYS A 115 -15.58 9.12 16.38
CA LYS A 115 -15.66 9.58 17.76
C LYS A 115 -14.80 8.67 18.62
N GLN A 116 -13.86 9.25 19.37
CA GLN A 116 -13.04 8.49 20.31
C GLN A 116 -13.93 7.66 21.24
N PRO A 117 -13.73 6.33 21.31
CA PRO A 117 -14.49 5.49 22.21
C PRO A 117 -14.32 5.96 23.67
N PRO A 118 -15.40 6.01 24.47
CA PRO A 118 -15.26 6.32 25.89
C PRO A 118 -14.40 5.25 26.56
N LYS A 119 -13.66 5.65 27.59
CA LYS A 119 -12.99 4.68 28.46
C LYS A 119 -14.05 3.82 29.14
N LEU A 120 -13.81 2.51 29.14
CA LEU A 120 -14.67 1.57 29.84
C LEU A 120 -14.53 1.78 31.36
N ASP A 121 -15.65 1.92 32.06
CA ASP A 121 -15.68 1.90 33.51
C ASP A 121 -15.60 0.44 33.99
N SER A 122 -14.45 0.06 34.56
CA SER A 122 -14.21 -1.27 35.10
C SER A 122 -15.28 -1.69 36.11
N ASN A 123 -15.79 -0.78 36.94
CA ASN A 123 -16.82 -1.10 37.92
C ASN A 123 -18.16 -1.41 37.24
N ALA A 124 -18.53 -0.62 36.23
CA ALA A 124 -19.72 -0.88 35.43
C ALA A 124 -19.64 -2.24 34.71
N ILE A 125 -18.47 -2.61 34.18
CA ILE A 125 -18.24 -3.92 33.57
C ILE A 125 -18.39 -5.05 34.57
N LEU A 126 -17.69 -4.99 35.71
CA LEU A 126 -17.75 -6.03 36.74
C LEU A 126 -19.18 -6.21 37.26
N LYS A 127 -19.91 -5.11 37.44
CA LYS A 127 -21.32 -5.15 37.83
C LYS A 127 -22.20 -5.81 36.76
N ALA A 128 -22.01 -5.49 35.48
CA ALA A 128 -22.75 -6.10 34.37
C ALA A 128 -22.48 -7.60 34.24
N LEU A 129 -21.24 -8.03 34.47
CA LEU A 129 -20.82 -9.44 34.48
C LEU A 129 -21.30 -10.20 35.74
N LYS A 130 -21.91 -9.51 36.71
CA LYS A 130 -22.27 -10.06 38.03
C LYS A 130 -21.07 -10.71 38.72
N PHE A 131 -19.89 -10.13 38.51
CA PHE A 131 -18.69 -10.55 39.21
C PHE A 131 -18.90 -10.48 40.72
N ASN A 132 -18.40 -11.49 41.42
CA ASN A 132 -18.29 -11.47 42.87
C ASN A 132 -17.05 -12.25 43.30
N SER A 133 -16.68 -12.15 44.57
CA SER A 133 -15.44 -12.74 45.10
C SER A 133 -15.37 -14.27 44.96
N SER A 134 -16.47 -14.98 44.73
CA SER A 134 -16.48 -16.44 44.51
C SER A 134 -15.79 -16.86 43.21
N TRP A 135 -15.50 -15.91 42.32
CA TRP A 135 -14.77 -16.17 41.07
C TRP A 135 -13.26 -16.25 41.27
N ILE A 136 -12.76 -15.90 42.46
CA ILE A 136 -11.33 -15.91 42.79
C ILE A 136 -11.03 -17.13 43.66
N GLU A 137 -10.19 -18.03 43.15
CA GLU A 137 -9.58 -19.11 43.93
C GLU A 137 -8.10 -18.79 44.16
N ILE A 138 -7.67 -18.78 45.43
CA ILE A 138 -6.26 -18.60 45.80
C ILE A 138 -5.64 -19.98 45.97
N LEU A 139 -4.87 -20.42 44.98
CA LEU A 139 -4.10 -21.66 45.05
C LEU A 139 -2.86 -21.49 45.92
N LYS A 140 -2.55 -22.50 46.74
CA LYS A 140 -1.35 -22.58 47.58
C LYS A 140 -0.31 -23.51 46.99
#